data_AF-A0A3D1GUQ9-F1
#
_entry.id   AF-A0A3D1GUQ9-F1
#
_cell.length_a   1.000
_cell.length_b   1.000
_cell.length_c   1.000
_cell.angle_alpha   90.00
_cell.angle_beta   90.00
_cell.angle_gamma   90.00
#
_symmetry.space_group_name_H-M   'P 1'
#
loop_
_entity.id
_entity.type
_entity.pdbx_description
1 polymer ?
#
loop_
_entity_poly.entity_id
_entity_poly.type
_entity_poly.pdbx_seq_one_letter_code
_entity_poly.pdbx_strand_id
1 'polypeptide(L)' 'MLKRIFTVLLLWAGLTTVAAAQPLVDADWVAGNLDNDNLVLIDLRNKIDKGSYETYLDGHIPSSLHSDYLKDGWR' A
#
# COMPACT_ATOMS: atom_id res chain seq x y z
N MET A 1 -47.14 -1.47 3.16
CA MET A 1 -46.09 -2.50 2.95
C MET A 1 -44.84 -1.95 2.25
N LEU A 2 -44.98 -1.02 1.29
CA LEU A 2 -43.85 -0.40 0.57
C LEU A 2 -42.86 0.40 1.46
N LYS A 3 -43.33 1.11 2.49
CA LYS A 3 -42.47 1.83 3.45
C LYS A 3 -41.57 0.91 4.29
N ARG A 4 -41.99 -0.34 4.55
CA ARG A 4 -41.18 -1.32 5.30
C ARG A 4 -40.04 -1.91 4.44
N ILE A 5 -40.26 -2.03 3.13
CA ILE A 5 -39.24 -2.53 2.19
C ILE A 5 -38.10 -1.50 2.04
N PHE A 6 -38.41 -0.21 2.01
CA PHE A 6 -37.40 0.86 1.97
C PHE A 6 -36.52 0.91 3.23
N THR A 7 -37.08 0.62 4.41
CA THR A 7 -36.29 0.59 5.67
C THR A 7 -35.30 -0.57 5.72
N VAL A 8 -35.63 -1.72 5.11
CA VAL A 8 -34.73 -2.89 5.07
C VAL A 8 -33.57 -2.67 4.09
N LEU A 9 -33.80 -1.99 2.96
CA LEU A 9 -32.76 -1.63 2.00
C LEU A 9 -31.76 -0.61 2.55
N LEU A 10 -32.20 0.30 3.41
CA LEU A 10 -31.32 1.30 4.04
C LEU A 10 -30.37 0.70 5.08
N LEU A 11 -30.73 -0.43 5.69
CA LEU A 11 -29.88 -1.12 6.69
C LEU A 11 -28.70 -1.88 6.07
N TRP A 12 -28.73 -2.19 4.76
CA TRP A 12 -27.68 -3.00 4.14
C TRP A 12 -26.52 -2.16 3.59
N ALA A 13 -26.71 -0.85 3.39
CA ALA A 13 -25.72 0.03 2.78
C ALA A 13 -24.58 0.47 3.73
N GLY A 14 -24.58 0.03 5.00
CA GLY A 14 -23.74 0.62 6.05
C GLY A 14 -22.48 -0.15 6.47
N LEU A 15 -22.21 -1.35 5.94
CA LEU A 15 -21.00 -2.11 6.32
C LEU A 15 -19.85 -1.84 5.37
N THR A 16 -19.34 -0.60 5.34
CA THR A 16 -17.98 -0.36 4.87
C THR A 16 -17.04 -0.67 6.03
N THR A 17 -16.46 -1.86 6.05
CA THR A 17 -15.34 -2.14 6.95
C THR A 17 -14.19 -1.22 6.54
N VAL A 18 -13.91 -0.20 7.34
CA VAL A 18 -12.68 0.59 7.20
C VAL A 18 -11.55 -0.36 7.55
N ALA A 19 -10.97 -0.99 6.54
CA ALA A 19 -9.78 -1.80 6.70
C ALA A 19 -8.66 -0.83 7.09
N ALA A 20 -8.35 -0.77 8.39
CA ALA A 20 -7.12 -0.12 8.83
C ALA A 20 -5.97 -0.82 8.11
N ALA A 21 -5.14 -0.04 7.40
CA ALA A 21 -3.95 -0.56 6.76
C ALA A 21 -3.17 -1.36 7.81
N GLN A 22 -3.08 -2.67 7.60
CA GLN A 22 -2.25 -3.50 8.46
C GLN A 22 -0.79 -3.12 8.18
N PRO A 23 0.07 -3.06 9.21
CA PRO A 23 1.46 -2.66 9.03
C PRO A 23 2.23 -3.59 8.07
N LEU A 24 1.71 -4.79 7.84
CA LEU A 24 2.17 -5.73 6.81
C LEU A 24 1.02 -5.99 5.84
N VAL A 25 1.31 -5.92 4.54
CA VAL A 25 0.40 -6.19 3.43
C VAL A 25 0.97 -7.30 2.53
N ASP A 26 0.11 -7.97 1.79
CA ASP A 26 0.52 -8.95 0.78
C ASP A 26 0.82 -8.31 -0.58
N ALA A 27 1.35 -9.11 -1.52
CA ALA A 27 1.73 -8.64 -2.85
C ALA A 27 0.52 -8.23 -3.72
N ASP A 28 -0.63 -8.87 -3.56
CA ASP A 28 -1.84 -8.56 -4.32
C ASP A 28 -2.38 -7.18 -3.93
N TRP A 29 -2.32 -6.85 -2.63
CA TRP A 29 -2.63 -5.52 -2.14
C TRP A 29 -1.72 -4.46 -2.76
N VAL A 30 -0.41 -4.71 -2.81
CA VAL A 30 0.55 -3.78 -3.43
C VAL A 30 0.23 -3.57 -4.90
N ALA A 31 0.01 -4.64 -5.65
CA ALA A 31 -0.33 -4.58 -7.07
C ALA A 31 -1.61 -3.78 -7.33
N GLY A 32 -2.64 -3.94 -6.48
CA GLY A 32 -3.89 -3.19 -6.57
C GLY A 32 -3.81 -1.71 -6.15
N ASN A 33 -2.66 -1.26 -5.62
CA ASN A 33 -2.47 0.09 -5.08
C ASN A 33 -1.36 0.90 -5.76
N LEU A 34 -0.77 0.41 -6.86
CA LEU A 34 0.36 1.07 -7.54
C LEU A 34 0.04 2.50 -8.05
N ASP A 35 -1.22 2.78 -8.36
CA ASP A 35 -1.70 4.07 -8.88
C ASP A 35 -2.33 4.97 -7.79
N ASN A 36 -2.14 4.64 -6.50
CA ASN A 36 -2.74 5.40 -5.40
C ASN A 36 -1.82 6.57 -4.99
N ASP A 37 -2.20 7.79 -5.38
CA ASP A 37 -1.44 9.02 -5.07
C ASP A 37 -1.27 9.31 -3.57
N ASN A 38 -2.02 8.63 -2.69
CA ASN A 38 -1.89 8.76 -1.24
C ASN A 38 -0.88 7.76 -0.64
N LEU A 39 -0.21 6.95 -1.45
CA LEU A 39 0.77 5.95 -1.03
C LEU A 39 2.15 6.25 -1.62
N VAL A 40 3.17 6.09 -0.78
CA VAL A 40 4.58 6.15 -1.21
C VAL A 40 5.19 4.79 -0.95
N LEU A 41 5.62 4.13 -2.02
CA LEU A 41 6.38 2.89 -1.94
C LEU A 41 7.86 3.26 -1.83
N ILE A 42 8.56 2.66 -0.87
CA ILE A 42 10.00 2.91 -0.65
C ILE A 42 10.73 1.58 -0.69
N ASP A 43 11.70 1.46 -1.60
CA ASP A 43 12.66 0.37 -1.62
C ASP A 43 13.83 0.69 -0.67
N LEU A 44 13.89 -0.05 0.43
CA LEU A 44 14.87 0.15 1.51
C LEU A 44 16.08 -0.78 1.41
N ARG A 45 16.19 -1.57 0.33
CA ARG A 45 17.30 -2.50 0.13
C ARG A 45 18.63 -1.74 0.12
N ASN A 46 19.62 -2.30 0.79
CA ASN A 46 20.91 -1.66 1.00
C ASN A 46 22.00 -2.72 1.24
N LYS A 47 23.23 -2.31 1.52
CA LYS A 47 24.35 -3.25 1.65
C LYS A 47 24.15 -4.36 2.71
N ILE A 48 23.28 -4.19 3.70
CA ILE A 48 22.98 -5.23 4.71
C ILE A 48 22.28 -6.43 4.08
N ASP A 49 21.38 -6.20 3.13
CA ASP A 49 20.63 -7.25 2.42
C ASP A 49 21.13 -7.51 1.00
N LYS A 50 22.36 -7.05 0.71
CA LYS A 50 23.01 -7.11 -0.61
C LYS A 50 22.30 -6.29 -1.69
N GLY A 51 21.47 -5.33 -1.30
CA GLY A 51 20.92 -4.33 -2.20
C GLY A 51 21.85 -3.13 -2.42
N SER A 52 21.60 -2.40 -3.49
CA SER A 52 22.17 -1.10 -3.79
C SER A 52 21.25 -0.32 -4.74
N TYR A 53 21.65 0.90 -5.11
CA TYR A 53 20.95 1.65 -6.16
C TYR A 53 20.99 0.90 -7.49
N GLU A 54 22.10 0.23 -7.81
CA GLU A 54 22.22 -0.62 -9.00
C GLU A 54 21.24 -1.80 -8.94
N THR A 55 21.10 -2.48 -7.80
CA THR A 55 20.10 -3.55 -7.64
C THR A 55 18.66 -3.04 -7.79
N TYR A 56 18.39 -1.80 -7.37
CA TYR A 56 17.11 -1.14 -7.63
C TYR A 56 16.90 -0.89 -9.12
N LEU A 57 17.93 -0.43 -9.85
CA LEU A 57 17.85 -0.24 -11.30
C LEU A 57 17.69 -1.55 -12.08
N ASP A 58 18.31 -2.64 -11.61
CA ASP A 58 18.14 -3.98 -12.19
C ASP A 58 16.70 -4.49 -12.03
N GLY A 59 16.00 -4.07 -10.96
CA GLY A 59 14.60 -4.35 -10.75
C GLY A 59 14.04 -3.82 -9.44
N HIS A 60 12.88 -3.16 -9.52
CA HIS A 60 12.11 -2.67 -8.39
C HIS A 60 10.61 -2.71 -8.69
N ILE A 61 9.79 -2.54 -7.65
CA ILE A 61 8.33 -2.42 -7.79
C ILE A 61 8.02 -1.10 -8.51
N PRO A 62 7.12 -1.06 -9.50
CA PRO A 62 6.73 0.19 -10.16
C PRO A 62 6.35 1.28 -9.16
N SER A 63 6.73 2.53 -9.47
CA SER A 63 6.48 3.72 -8.64
C SER A 63 7.19 3.74 -7.28
N SER A 64 8.00 2.74 -6.93
CA SER A 64 8.78 2.79 -5.68
C SER A 64 9.96 3.76 -5.78
N LEU A 65 10.22 4.46 -4.69
CA LEU A 65 11.38 5.34 -4.53
C LEU A 65 12.51 4.58 -3.86
N HIS A 66 13.72 4.74 -4.37
CA HIS A 66 14.92 4.24 -3.68
C HIS A 66 15.30 5.14 -2.51
N SER A 67 15.70 4.54 -1.38
CA SER A 67 16.40 5.24 -0.30
C SER A 67 17.46 4.33 0.33
N ASP A 68 18.69 4.83 0.45
CA ASP A 68 19.76 4.14 1.17
C ASP A 68 19.73 4.59 2.62
N TYR A 69 18.88 3.94 3.42
CA TYR A 69 18.64 4.31 4.82
C TYR A 69 19.89 4.36 5.69
N LEU A 70 20.95 3.63 5.32
CA LEU A 70 22.23 3.63 6.03
C LEU A 70 23.08 4.87 5.76
N LYS A 71 22.85 5.56 4.64
CA LYS A 71 23.58 6.77 4.25
C LYS A 71 22.74 8.02 4.40
N ASP A 72 21.48 7.95 3.99
CA ASP A 72 20.57 9.10 3.93
C ASP A 72 20.08 9.50 5.33
N GLY A 73 20.17 8.58 6.30
CA GLY A 73 19.73 8.78 7.68
C GLY A 73 18.20 8.81 7.83
N TRP A 74 17.75 8.93 9.08
CA TRP A 74 16.40 9.43 9.37
C TRP A 74 16.53 10.93 9.51
N ARG A 75 15.74 11.73 8.76
CA ARG A 75 15.66 13.20 8.84
C ARG A 75 16.64 13.89 9.79
#